data_AF-A0A9P6WTX8-F1
#
_entry.id   AF-A0A9P6WTX8-F1
#
_cell.length_a   1.000
_cell.length_b   1.000
_cell.length_c   1.000
_cell.angle_alpha   90.00
_cell.angle_beta   90.00
_cell.angle_gamma   90.00
#
_symmetry.space_group_name_H-M   'P 1'
#
loop_
_entity.id
_entity.type
_entity.pdbx_description
1 polymer ?
#
loop_
_entity_poly.entity_id
_entity_poly.type
_entity_poly.pdbx_seq_one_letter_code
_entity_poly.pdbx_strand_id
1 'polypeptide(L)'
;MASHLASVFDGSLLPSTRPPPPSSPSSLGLPLGLYGSSPSGTSPSGSSGPPGSSNTLFAPLTIYTYIGLLPTRKAPGADHIKAEMLKPISTDLSHLLSWFFSLCCQWSYVPSLWRHAQVYPIFKKAP
;
A
#
# COMPACT_ATOMS: atom_id res chain seq x y z
N MET A 1 -34.68 -5.80 -4.51
CA MET A 1 -33.27 -5.99 -4.05
C MET A 1 -32.28 -5.09 -4.79
N ALA A 2 -32.28 -5.05 -6.14
CA ALA A 2 -31.38 -4.19 -6.91
C ALA A 2 -31.47 -2.69 -6.56
N SER A 3 -32.69 -2.15 -6.37
CA SER A 3 -32.91 -0.74 -5.97
C SER A 3 -32.35 -0.40 -4.59
N HIS A 4 -32.45 -1.34 -3.65
CA HIS A 4 -31.91 -1.17 -2.30
C HIS A 4 -30.38 -1.17 -2.31
N LEU A 5 -29.75 -2.06 -3.08
CA LEU A 5 -28.30 -2.07 -3.24
C LEU A 5 -27.81 -0.78 -3.93
N ALA A 6 -28.51 -0.31 -4.97
CA ALA A 6 -28.19 0.96 -5.61
C ALA A 6 -28.20 2.14 -4.61
N SER A 7 -29.20 2.19 -3.71
CA SER A 7 -29.27 3.23 -2.67
C SER A 7 -28.12 3.16 -1.65
N VAL A 8 -27.59 1.98 -1.36
CA VAL A 8 -26.45 1.81 -0.44
C VAL A 8 -25.13 2.26 -1.09
N PHE A 9 -25.01 2.09 -2.41
CA PHE A 9 -23.80 2.40 -3.18
C PHE A 9 -23.82 3.75 -3.90
N ASP A 10 -24.87 4.56 -3.75
CA ASP A 10 -25.02 5.87 -4.40
C ASP A 10 -24.05 6.94 -3.88
N GLY A 11 -23.23 6.62 -2.87
CA GLY A 11 -22.18 7.51 -2.37
C GLY A 11 -22.67 8.71 -1.56
N SER A 12 -23.98 8.87 -1.36
CA SER A 12 -24.62 9.95 -0.58
C SER A 12 -24.23 9.98 0.91
N LEU A 13 -23.69 8.88 1.43
CA LEU A 13 -23.19 8.76 2.81
C LEU A 13 -21.70 9.11 2.96
N LEU A 14 -20.99 9.38 1.86
CA LEU A 14 -19.58 9.76 1.89
C LEU A 14 -19.46 11.28 2.05
N PRO A 15 -18.54 11.79 2.88
CA PRO A 15 -18.30 13.22 2.98
C PRO A 15 -17.87 13.78 1.62
N SER A 16 -18.53 14.87 1.19
CA SER A 16 -18.32 15.51 -0.12
C SER A 16 -16.91 16.11 -0.30
N THR A 17 -16.17 16.27 0.79
CA THR A 17 -14.85 16.93 0.78
C THR A 17 -13.77 15.89 0.98
N ARG A 18 -12.98 15.67 -0.07
CA ARG A 18 -11.75 14.88 0.01
C ARG A 18 -10.73 15.63 0.88
N PRO A 19 -10.00 14.95 1.78
CA PRO A 19 -8.86 15.58 2.46
C PRO A 19 -7.86 16.14 1.43
N PRO A 20 -7.23 17.29 1.72
CA PRO A 20 -6.27 17.92 0.80
C PRO A 20 -5.07 16.98 0.54
N PRO A 21 -4.48 17.03 -0.66
CA PRO A 21 -3.28 16.26 -0.95
C PRO A 21 -2.13 16.68 -0.03
N PRO A 22 -1.27 15.73 0.40
CA PRO A 22 -0.05 16.08 1.12
C PRO A 22 0.83 16.97 0.23
N SER A 23 1.35 18.05 0.83
CA SER A 23 2.25 19.00 0.20
C SER A 23 3.57 18.34 -0.16
N SER A 24 3.70 17.86 -1.41
CA SER A 24 4.96 17.46 -2.07
C SER A 24 5.76 16.31 -1.42
N PRO A 25 6.29 15.36 -2.20
CA PRO A 25 7.11 14.26 -1.67
C PRO A 25 8.44 14.71 -1.04
N SER A 26 8.84 15.98 -1.19
CA SER A 26 10.09 16.54 -0.64
C SER A 26 10.10 16.73 0.88
N SER A 27 8.94 16.68 1.56
CA SER A 27 8.88 16.69 3.04
C SER A 27 8.83 15.29 3.67
N LEU A 28 8.75 14.24 2.84
CA LEU A 28 8.93 12.87 3.32
C LEU A 28 10.44 12.65 3.39
N GLY A 29 10.99 12.66 4.62
CA GLY A 29 12.36 12.26 4.91
C GLY A 29 12.60 10.80 4.54
N LEU A 30 12.64 10.51 3.25
CA LEU A 30 13.06 9.24 2.68
C LEU A 30 14.55 9.11 3.00
N PRO A 31 14.99 8.05 3.69
CA PRO A 31 16.40 7.81 3.96
C PRO A 31 17.05 7.22 2.71
N LEU A 32 17.06 7.98 1.61
CA LEU A 32 17.91 7.71 0.45
C LEU A 32 18.97 8.82 0.39
N GLY A 33 19.90 8.78 1.34
CA GLY A 33 20.99 9.74 1.45
C GLY A 33 22.24 9.07 1.99
N LEU A 34 23.08 8.58 1.08
CA LEU A 34 24.44 8.14 1.37
C LEU A 34 25.34 9.39 1.44
N TYR A 35 25.47 10.05 2.59
CA TYR A 35 26.59 10.98 2.86
C TYR A 35 26.75 11.34 4.35
N GLY A 36 27.92 10.98 4.88
CA GLY A 36 28.79 11.77 5.76
C GLY A 36 28.24 12.69 6.86
N SER A 37 28.77 12.42 8.07
CA SER A 37 29.20 13.38 9.10
C SER A 37 28.25 13.73 10.27
N SER A 38 28.59 13.18 11.43
CA SER A 38 28.30 13.68 12.81
C SER A 38 28.85 15.10 13.07
N PRO A 39 28.63 15.76 14.24
CA PRO A 39 27.68 15.53 15.35
C PRO A 39 26.95 16.82 15.85
N SER A 40 26.10 16.66 16.87
CA SER A 40 25.71 17.65 17.93
C SER A 40 24.27 18.18 17.89
N GLY A 41 23.56 18.08 19.02
CA GLY A 41 22.34 18.87 19.29
C GLY A 41 21.30 18.16 20.17
N THR A 42 21.42 18.36 21.47
CA THR A 42 20.44 18.10 22.56
C THR A 42 18.95 18.17 22.19
N SER A 43 18.18 17.17 22.62
CA SER A 43 16.70 17.25 22.78
C SER A 43 16.34 16.92 24.23
N PRO A 44 15.49 17.73 24.87
CA PRO A 44 14.26 17.14 25.39
C PRO A 44 13.07 18.10 25.25
N SER A 45 11.94 17.60 24.78
CA SER A 45 10.60 18.01 25.23
C SER A 45 9.55 17.16 24.53
N GLY A 46 8.70 16.54 25.34
CA GLY A 46 7.63 15.67 24.90
C GLY A 46 6.61 16.39 24.04
N SER A 47 6.07 15.66 23.08
CA SER A 47 4.71 15.89 22.60
C SER A 47 4.00 14.55 22.64
N SER A 48 3.18 14.39 23.67
CA SER A 48 2.05 13.47 23.68
C SER A 48 1.07 13.92 22.60
N GLY A 49 1.26 13.42 21.38
CA GLY A 49 0.24 13.44 20.33
C GLY A 49 -0.88 12.45 20.67
N PRO A 50 -2.13 12.70 20.24
CA PRO A 50 -3.26 11.85 20.59
C PRO A 50 -3.10 10.45 19.97
N PRO A 51 -3.61 9.37 20.58
CA PRO A 51 -3.71 8.07 19.93
C PRO A 51 -4.86 8.10 18.92
N GLY A 52 -4.71 8.87 17.84
CA GLY A 52 -5.63 8.87 16.72
C GLY A 52 -5.38 7.62 15.87
N SER A 53 -6.13 6.54 16.13
CA SER A 53 -6.33 5.33 15.31
C SER A 53 -5.45 5.21 14.05
N SER A 54 -4.15 4.99 14.22
CA SER A 54 -3.22 5.02 13.10
C SER A 54 -3.09 3.63 12.47
N ASN A 55 -3.97 3.34 11.51
CA ASN A 55 -3.82 2.37 10.42
C ASN A 55 -3.01 1.09 10.71
N THR A 56 -3.50 0.24 11.61
CA THR A 56 -2.94 -1.11 11.83
C THR A 56 -3.24 -2.08 10.69
N LEU A 57 -4.18 -1.76 9.80
CA LEU A 57 -4.64 -2.65 8.72
C LEU A 57 -3.51 -3.07 7.78
N PHE A 58 -2.55 -2.18 7.54
CA PHE A 58 -1.41 -2.42 6.64
C PHE A 58 -0.08 -2.27 7.38
N ALA A 59 0.06 -2.89 8.56
CA ALA A 59 1.32 -2.86 9.29
C ALA A 59 2.47 -3.47 8.46
N PRO A 60 3.68 -2.85 8.42
CA PRO A 60 4.80 -3.35 7.62
C PRO A 60 5.17 -4.80 7.92
N LEU A 61 5.20 -5.20 9.20
CA LEU A 61 5.51 -6.58 9.60
C LEU A 61 4.55 -7.59 8.99
N THR A 62 3.26 -7.28 8.99
CA THR A 62 2.21 -8.13 8.40
C THR A 62 2.40 -8.27 6.89
N ILE A 63 2.71 -7.17 6.20
CA ILE A 63 2.99 -7.18 4.75
C ILE A 63 4.24 -8.00 4.44
N TYR A 64 5.31 -7.85 5.22
CA TYR A 64 6.52 -8.64 5.11
C TYR A 64 6.21 -10.14 5.18
N THR A 65 5.42 -10.56 6.18
CA THR A 65 4.99 -11.95 6.30
C THR A 65 4.20 -12.41 5.08
N TYR A 66 3.27 -11.60 4.58
CA TYR A 66 2.49 -11.95 3.38
C TYR A 66 3.35 -12.06 2.12
N ILE A 67 4.34 -11.18 1.94
CA ILE A 67 5.30 -11.29 0.81
C ILE A 67 6.06 -12.61 0.88
N GLY A 68 6.50 -13.03 2.07
CA GLY A 68 7.17 -14.31 2.28
C GLY A 68 6.31 -15.52 1.90
N LEU A 69 5.00 -15.44 2.21
CA LEU A 69 4.00 -16.48 1.93
C LEU A 69 3.57 -16.54 0.45
N LEU A 70 3.99 -15.58 -0.40
CA LEU A 70 3.60 -15.59 -1.80
C LEU A 70 4.06 -16.88 -2.50
N PRO A 71 3.17 -17.57 -3.23
CA PRO A 71 3.51 -18.77 -3.97
C PRO A 71 4.49 -18.45 -5.08
N THR A 72 5.58 -19.20 -5.14
CA THR A 72 6.55 -19.12 -6.22
C THR A 72 6.04 -19.85 -7.46
N ARG A 73 6.68 -19.63 -8.62
CA ARG A 73 6.31 -20.27 -9.90
C ARG A 73 4.87 -19.99 -10.39
N LYS A 74 4.18 -19.02 -9.82
CA LYS A 74 2.92 -18.47 -10.37
C LYS A 74 3.21 -17.46 -11.47
N ALA A 75 2.25 -17.32 -12.37
CA ALA A 75 2.31 -16.29 -13.42
C ALA A 75 2.39 -14.90 -12.76
N PRO A 76 3.24 -14.00 -13.28
CA PRO A 76 3.27 -12.62 -12.82
C PRO A 76 1.97 -11.90 -13.19
N GLY A 77 1.66 -10.81 -12.47
CA GLY A 77 0.59 -9.89 -12.86
C GLY A 77 0.98 -9.02 -14.05
N ALA A 78 0.17 -7.99 -14.31
CA ALA A 78 0.39 -7.02 -15.39
C ALA A 78 1.75 -6.29 -15.29
N ASP A 79 2.30 -6.22 -14.08
CA ASP A 79 3.57 -5.56 -13.78
C ASP A 79 4.79 -6.44 -14.16
N HIS A 80 4.57 -7.69 -14.55
CA HIS A 80 5.60 -8.70 -14.85
C HIS A 80 6.56 -9.05 -13.69
N ILE A 81 6.32 -8.53 -12.48
CA ILE A 81 7.09 -8.85 -11.27
C ILE A 81 6.63 -10.19 -10.69
N LYS A 82 7.58 -11.10 -10.43
CA LYS A 82 7.31 -12.41 -9.83
C LYS A 82 7.53 -12.38 -8.32
N ALA A 83 6.86 -13.28 -7.59
CA ALA A 83 7.06 -13.46 -6.16
C ALA A 83 8.54 -13.70 -5.77
N GLU A 84 9.29 -14.43 -6.60
CA GLU A 84 10.73 -14.69 -6.36
C GLU A 84 11.58 -13.41 -6.41
N MET A 85 11.13 -12.37 -7.12
CA MET A 85 11.79 -11.07 -7.14
C MET A 85 11.43 -10.20 -5.94
N LEU A 86 10.25 -10.40 -5.35
CA LEU A 86 9.78 -9.62 -4.20
C LEU A 86 10.40 -10.09 -2.88
N LYS A 87 10.64 -11.40 -2.73
CA LYS A 87 11.14 -11.98 -1.46
C LYS A 87 12.47 -11.36 -0.99
N PRO A 88 13.49 -11.15 -1.85
CA PRO A 88 14.77 -10.57 -1.43
C PRO A 88 14.68 -9.12 -0.94
N ILE A 89 13.72 -8.35 -1.45
CA ILE A 89 13.53 -6.92 -1.14
C ILE A 89 12.32 -6.67 -0.24
N SER A 90 11.81 -7.72 0.40
CA SER A 90 10.57 -7.70 1.18
C SER A 90 10.62 -6.72 2.37
N THR A 91 11.79 -6.54 2.98
CA THR A 91 12.00 -5.58 4.08
C THR A 91 11.66 -4.17 3.63
N ASP A 92 12.34 -3.66 2.59
CA ASP A 92 12.15 -2.29 2.11
C ASP A 92 10.75 -2.11 1.48
N LEU A 93 10.29 -3.10 0.73
CA LEU A 93 8.96 -3.08 0.12
C LEU A 93 7.83 -3.03 1.16
N SER A 94 8.00 -3.68 2.32
CA SER A 94 6.93 -3.73 3.32
C SER A 94 6.56 -2.35 3.84
N HIS A 95 7.56 -1.48 4.04
CA HIS A 95 7.36 -0.10 4.47
C HIS A 95 6.71 0.75 3.36
N LEU A 96 7.20 0.61 2.13
CA LEU A 96 6.64 1.32 0.98
C LEU A 96 5.17 0.94 0.74
N LEU A 97 4.87 -0.36 0.74
CA LEU A 97 3.52 -0.89 0.50
C LEU A 97 2.57 -0.55 1.64
N SER A 98 3.04 -0.56 2.90
CA SER A 98 2.26 -0.12 4.06
C SER A 98 1.72 1.30 3.87
N TRP A 99 2.61 2.22 3.49
CA TRP A 99 2.26 3.61 3.22
C TRP A 99 1.35 3.73 1.99
N PHE A 100 1.69 3.04 0.90
CA PHE A 100 0.92 3.08 -0.34
C PHE A 100 -0.52 2.55 -0.15
N PHE A 101 -0.71 1.41 0.50
CA PHE A 101 -2.03 0.85 0.78
C PHE A 101 -2.85 1.74 1.73
N SER A 102 -2.19 2.35 2.72
CA SER A 102 -2.84 3.33 3.59
C SER A 102 -3.40 4.51 2.80
N LEU A 103 -2.62 5.07 1.86
CA LEU A 103 -3.09 6.14 0.98
C LEU A 103 -4.25 5.69 0.09
N CYS A 104 -4.12 4.52 -0.55
CA CYS A 104 -5.19 3.94 -1.36
C CYS A 104 -6.50 3.82 -0.57
N CYS A 105 -6.45 3.32 0.67
CA CYS A 105 -7.63 3.18 1.52
C CYS A 105 -8.20 4.52 1.99
N GLN A 106 -7.36 5.46 2.44
CA GLN A 106 -7.84 6.77 2.87
C GLN A 106 -8.56 7.52 1.74
N TRP A 107 -8.11 7.34 0.50
CA TRP A 107 -8.58 8.11 -0.65
C TRP A 107 -9.51 7.31 -1.55
N SER A 108 -9.89 6.10 -1.15
CA SER A 108 -10.69 5.16 -1.94
C SER A 108 -10.16 5.02 -3.38
N TYR A 109 -8.84 4.99 -3.52
CA TYR A 109 -8.16 4.99 -4.81
C TYR A 109 -7.51 3.64 -5.10
N VAL A 110 -7.83 3.08 -6.27
CA VAL A 110 -7.24 1.83 -6.78
C VAL A 110 -6.47 2.11 -8.07
N PRO A 111 -5.18 1.71 -8.18
CA PRO A 111 -4.38 1.88 -9.38
C PRO A 111 -5.10 1.36 -10.64
N SER A 112 -5.05 2.11 -11.73
CA SER A 112 -5.66 1.73 -13.01
C SER A 112 -5.16 0.37 -13.51
N LEU A 113 -3.87 0.09 -13.35
CA LEU A 113 -3.27 -1.18 -13.76
C LEU A 113 -3.92 -2.39 -13.07
N TRP A 114 -4.34 -2.24 -11.81
CA TRP A 114 -5.01 -3.31 -11.05
C TRP A 114 -6.49 -3.45 -11.37
N ARG A 115 -7.08 -2.49 -12.09
CA ARG A 115 -8.47 -2.54 -12.56
C ARG A 115 -8.63 -3.32 -13.87
N HIS A 116 -7.52 -3.75 -14.48
CA HIS A 116 -7.52 -4.50 -15.73
C HIS A 116 -6.96 -5.91 -15.51
N ALA A 117 -7.56 -6.91 -16.15
CA ALA A 117 -7.10 -8.30 -16.09
C ALA A 117 -6.44 -8.71 -17.41
N GLN A 118 -5.33 -9.43 -17.32
CA GLN A 118 -4.73 -10.12 -18.46
C GLN A 118 -5.29 -11.54 -18.53
N VAL A 119 -5.87 -11.91 -19.68
CA VAL A 119 -6.48 -13.21 -19.89
C VAL A 119 -5.60 -14.05 -20.80
N TYR A 120 -5.14 -15.18 -20.28
CA TYR A 120 -4.39 -16.19 -21.03
C TYR A 120 -5.18 -17.51 -21.04
N PRO A 121 -5.54 -18.06 -22.20
CA PRO A 121 -6.17 -19.37 -22.28
C PRO A 121 -5.23 -20.46 -21.73
N ILE A 122 -5.74 -21.28 -20.80
CA ILE A 122 -5.00 -22.42 -20.26
C ILE A 122 -5.77 -23.69 -20.64
N PHE A 123 -5.17 -24.51 -21.50
CA PHE A 123 -5.76 -25.78 -21.89
C PHE A 123 -5.72 -26.76 -20.72
N LYS A 124 -6.90 -27.21 -20.27
CA LYS A 124 -7.00 -28.31 -19.31
C LYS A 124 -6.85 -29.62 -20.07
N LYS A 125 -6.00 -30.52 -19.57
CA LYS A 125 -5.90 -31.89 -20.11
C LYS A 125 -7.25 -32.60 -19.88
N ALA A 126 -7.80 -33.21 -20.92
CA ALA A 126 -8.98 -34.06 -20.80
C ALA A 126 -8.67 -35.28 -19.90
N PRO A 127 -9.64 -35.79 -19.13
CA PRO A 127 -9.48 -36.98 -18.31
C PRO A 127 -9.14 -38.23 -19.14
#